data_AF-A0A2A6PPU1-F1
#
_entry.id   AF-A0A2A6PPU1-F1
#
_cell.length_a   1.000
_cell.length_b   1.000
_cell.length_c   1.000
_cell.angle_alpha   90.00
_cell.angle_beta   90.00
_cell.angle_gamma   90.00
#
_symmetry.space_group_name_H-M   'P 1'
#
loop_
_entity.id
_entity.type
_entity.pdbx_description
1 polymer ?
#
loop_
_entity_poly.entity_id
_entity_poly.type
_entity_poly.pdbx_seq_one_letter_code
_entity_poly.pdbx_strand_id
1 'polypeptide(L)'
;MIDLDQYIERIARIAGEYVDLTDYAAKVLGDRYGNGDQTVIECVDFRSTMLTVGDWDTLNWQLQLGFFPVALPTDVQLGGYAFAAEVARAVLKLRMRTACAPYRRTDPLFSGSPALWSSVRDGELIDFAALAQELGSEVVAVPKGFGKIADELDPALVEWLRRNNPTSPFFVRLAPNRFYSQKPPMMLTEAVIAPGRFDALMKFDMYPGQREYGEYVLQKDALDPRNPAPFIDYEIERLRRLEIRAQRRGDIVSMMIEELPAPDAPDGLMVGRCIHLDTHAPNKTAIRDVKLSHLDLALNVYEGAVRNERFGTRLKDGKVTDASFRTHLMRIEGIPLLTLLPICAGFLRSTSLLGEWFKDLQQPK
;
A
#
# COMPACT_ATOMS: atom_id res chain seq x y z
N MET A 1 -13.05 -22.96 29.15
CA MET A 1 -13.29 -22.70 27.71
C MET A 1 -13.47 -21.20 27.58
N ILE A 2 -12.65 -20.56 26.76
CA ILE A 2 -12.77 -19.12 26.51
C ILE A 2 -14.03 -18.83 25.69
N ASP A 3 -14.56 -17.61 25.79
CA ASP A 3 -15.64 -17.14 24.93
C ASP A 3 -15.07 -16.39 23.70
N LEU A 4 -15.97 -15.97 22.80
CA LEU A 4 -15.59 -15.29 21.57
C LEU A 4 -14.91 -13.94 21.82
N ASP A 5 -15.34 -13.18 22.82
CA ASP A 5 -14.76 -11.87 23.12
C ASP A 5 -13.34 -12.02 23.66
N GLN A 6 -13.13 -12.98 24.56
CA GLN A 6 -11.80 -13.35 25.07
C GLN A 6 -10.89 -13.86 23.95
N TYR A 7 -11.43 -14.64 23.01
CA TYR A 7 -10.68 -15.11 21.85
C TYR A 7 -10.19 -13.95 20.97
N ILE A 8 -11.09 -13.00 20.64
CA ILE A 8 -10.76 -11.82 19.84
C ILE A 8 -9.74 -10.92 20.55
N GLU A 9 -9.90 -10.70 21.87
CA GLU A 9 -8.96 -9.92 22.67
C GLU A 9 -7.56 -10.55 22.67
N ARG A 10 -7.49 -11.88 22.83
CA ARG A 10 -6.22 -12.61 22.80
C ARG A 10 -5.54 -12.54 21.44
N ILE A 11 -6.29 -12.64 20.33
CA ILE A 11 -5.73 -12.43 18.98
C ILE A 11 -5.11 -11.03 18.88
N ALA A 12 -5.84 -9.99 19.30
CA ALA A 12 -5.36 -8.62 19.22
C ALA A 12 -4.08 -8.40 20.05
N ARG A 13 -4.03 -8.97 21.27
CA ARG A 13 -2.84 -8.92 22.13
C ARG A 13 -1.64 -9.61 21.49
N ILE A 14 -1.83 -10.86 21.02
CA ILE A 14 -0.78 -11.64 20.36
C ILE A 14 -0.28 -10.90 19.12
N ALA A 15 -1.19 -10.38 18.29
CA ALA A 15 -0.81 -9.60 17.10
C ALA A 15 0.05 -8.38 17.44
N GLY A 16 -0.21 -7.70 18.56
CA GLY A 16 0.61 -6.60 19.05
C GLY A 16 2.05 -7.00 19.36
N GLU A 17 2.28 -8.21 19.85
CA GLU A 17 3.62 -8.75 20.15
C GLU A 17 4.43 -9.06 18.86
N TYR A 18 3.74 -9.32 17.75
CA TYR A 18 4.34 -9.72 16.48
C TYR A 18 4.36 -8.61 15.41
N VAL A 19 3.91 -7.39 15.74
CA VAL A 19 3.75 -6.30 14.76
C VAL A 19 5.04 -5.98 14.01
N ASP A 20 6.22 -6.20 14.60
CA ASP A 20 7.51 -5.93 13.98
C ASP A 20 8.19 -7.16 13.32
N LEU A 21 7.56 -8.35 13.38
CA LEU A 21 8.13 -9.64 12.91
C LEU A 21 7.50 -10.14 11.61
N THR A 22 8.30 -10.60 10.65
CA THR A 22 7.82 -11.07 9.34
C THR A 22 7.35 -12.53 9.32
N ASP A 23 7.74 -13.32 10.31
CA ASP A 23 7.55 -14.78 10.41
C ASP A 23 6.51 -15.19 11.48
N TYR A 24 5.57 -14.30 11.79
CA TYR A 24 4.64 -14.45 12.91
C TYR A 24 3.84 -15.78 12.89
N ALA A 25 3.43 -16.28 11.72
CA ALA A 25 2.62 -17.50 11.65
C ALA A 25 3.44 -18.73 12.09
N ALA A 26 4.70 -18.79 11.66
CA ALA A 26 5.62 -19.84 12.07
C ALA A 26 5.98 -19.71 13.55
N LYS A 27 6.15 -18.48 14.08
CA LYS A 27 6.44 -18.26 15.50
C LYS A 27 5.26 -18.55 16.42
N VAL A 28 4.04 -18.22 16.01
CA VAL A 28 2.83 -18.47 16.83
C VAL A 28 2.59 -19.98 16.99
N LEU A 29 2.65 -20.74 15.88
CA LEU A 29 2.41 -22.18 15.93
C LEU A 29 3.67 -22.97 16.35
N GLY A 30 4.85 -22.55 15.94
CA GLY A 30 6.11 -23.23 16.26
C GLY A 30 6.58 -22.91 17.67
N ASP A 31 6.82 -21.64 17.96
CA ASP A 31 7.48 -21.22 19.20
C ASP A 31 6.52 -21.15 20.38
N ARG A 32 5.23 -20.81 20.18
CA ARG A 32 4.29 -20.69 21.31
C ARG A 32 3.48 -21.95 21.51
N TYR A 33 2.77 -22.40 20.48
CA TYR A 33 1.98 -23.64 20.60
C TYR A 33 2.89 -24.85 20.87
N GLY A 34 3.98 -25.01 20.11
CA GLY A 34 4.94 -26.11 20.30
C GLY A 34 5.62 -26.14 21.68
N ASN A 35 5.80 -24.98 22.32
CA ASN A 35 6.39 -24.88 23.67
C ASN A 35 5.36 -24.87 24.81
N GLY A 36 4.08 -25.14 24.53
CA GLY A 36 3.06 -25.27 25.57
C GLY A 36 2.47 -23.95 26.08
N ASP A 37 2.46 -22.88 25.28
CA ASP A 37 1.80 -21.63 25.68
C ASP A 37 0.29 -21.84 25.81
N GLN A 38 -0.18 -21.84 27.06
CA GLN A 38 -1.57 -22.09 27.41
C GLN A 38 -2.54 -21.09 26.77
N THR A 39 -2.13 -19.83 26.54
CA THR A 39 -2.98 -18.85 25.86
C THR A 39 -3.26 -19.28 24.43
N VAL A 40 -2.20 -19.70 23.73
CA VAL A 40 -2.27 -20.10 22.32
C VAL A 40 -3.00 -21.43 22.19
N ILE A 41 -2.73 -22.39 23.06
CA ILE A 41 -3.44 -23.69 23.09
C ILE A 41 -4.94 -23.47 23.27
N GLU A 42 -5.37 -22.68 24.26
CA GLU A 42 -6.79 -22.40 24.48
C GLU A 42 -7.47 -21.72 23.28
N CYS A 43 -6.75 -20.83 22.58
CA CYS A 43 -7.23 -20.20 21.36
C CYS A 43 -7.38 -21.20 20.21
N VAL A 44 -6.41 -22.11 20.03
CA VAL A 44 -6.47 -23.16 19.00
C VAL A 44 -7.60 -24.13 19.30
N ASP A 45 -7.73 -24.58 20.55
CA ASP A 45 -8.80 -25.49 20.97
C ASP A 45 -10.17 -24.86 20.73
N PHE A 46 -10.35 -23.60 21.13
CA PHE A 46 -11.58 -22.85 20.86
C PHE A 46 -11.86 -22.76 19.36
N ARG A 47 -10.89 -22.34 18.55
CA ARG A 47 -11.06 -22.17 17.10
C ARG A 47 -11.39 -23.48 16.38
N SER A 48 -10.85 -24.59 16.87
CA SER A 48 -11.11 -25.94 16.36
C SER A 48 -12.59 -26.35 16.50
N THR A 49 -13.28 -25.87 17.55
CA THR A 49 -14.72 -26.10 17.71
C THR A 49 -15.60 -25.29 16.74
N MET A 50 -15.00 -24.31 16.05
CA MET A 50 -15.69 -23.37 15.15
C MET A 50 -15.29 -23.54 13.68
N LEU A 51 -14.67 -24.66 13.31
CA LEU A 51 -14.27 -24.93 11.93
C LEU A 51 -15.49 -24.97 11.00
N THR A 52 -15.37 -24.29 9.87
CA THR A 52 -16.38 -24.23 8.82
C THR A 52 -15.93 -25.03 7.60
N VAL A 53 -16.86 -25.40 6.72
CA VAL A 53 -16.53 -26.06 5.44
C VAL A 53 -15.52 -25.22 4.62
N GLY A 54 -15.64 -23.89 4.65
CA GLY A 54 -14.68 -23.01 3.97
C GLY A 54 -13.27 -23.06 4.56
N ASP A 55 -13.12 -23.28 5.87
CA ASP A 55 -11.81 -23.49 6.49
C ASP A 55 -11.17 -24.78 5.97
N TRP A 56 -11.96 -25.84 5.85
CA TRP A 56 -11.50 -27.11 5.27
C TRP A 56 -11.05 -26.92 3.82
N ASP A 57 -11.86 -26.27 2.99
CA ASP A 57 -11.55 -26.07 1.58
C ASP A 57 -10.27 -25.23 1.37
N THR A 58 -10.01 -24.27 2.26
CA THR A 58 -8.88 -23.31 2.12
C THR A 58 -7.59 -23.74 2.81
N LEU A 59 -7.68 -24.51 3.90
CA LEU A 59 -6.52 -24.84 4.75
C LEU A 59 -6.08 -26.30 4.67
N ASN A 60 -6.88 -27.21 4.09
CA ASN A 60 -6.56 -28.64 4.05
C ASN A 60 -5.20 -28.95 3.39
N TRP A 61 -4.80 -28.18 2.37
CA TRP A 61 -3.48 -28.35 1.74
C TRP A 61 -2.32 -28.08 2.70
N GLN A 62 -2.50 -27.24 3.73
CA GLN A 62 -1.47 -26.91 4.72
C GLN A 62 -1.17 -28.09 5.66
N LEU A 63 -2.08 -29.05 5.80
CA LEU A 63 -1.82 -30.28 6.56
C LEU A 63 -0.67 -31.09 5.95
N GLN A 64 -0.42 -30.94 4.65
CA GLN A 64 0.71 -31.59 3.97
C GLN A 64 2.07 -30.97 4.31
N LEU A 65 2.10 -29.78 4.92
CA LEU A 65 3.35 -29.08 5.27
C LEU A 65 4.03 -29.65 6.52
N GLY A 66 3.35 -30.49 7.30
CA GLY A 66 3.94 -31.16 8.48
C GLY A 66 4.40 -30.22 9.58
N PHE A 67 3.74 -29.07 9.75
CA PHE A 67 4.18 -28.00 10.66
C PHE A 67 4.07 -28.37 12.15
N PHE A 68 3.13 -29.24 12.53
CA PHE A 68 2.93 -29.63 13.93
C PHE A 68 3.89 -30.77 14.35
N PRO A 69 4.67 -30.61 15.43
CA PRO A 69 5.68 -31.58 15.85
C PRO A 69 5.11 -32.87 16.45
N VAL A 70 3.79 -32.94 16.70
CA VAL A 70 3.10 -34.11 17.28
C VAL A 70 1.90 -34.43 16.39
N ALA A 71 1.53 -35.72 16.30
CA ALA A 71 0.31 -36.18 15.63
C ALA A 71 -0.94 -35.69 16.39
N LEU A 72 -1.28 -34.41 16.22
CA LEU A 72 -2.50 -33.80 16.73
C LEU A 72 -3.70 -34.25 15.88
N PRO A 73 -4.92 -34.26 16.43
CA PRO A 73 -6.14 -34.44 15.64
C PRO A 73 -6.21 -33.42 14.50
N THR A 74 -6.74 -33.82 13.34
CA THR A 74 -6.82 -32.96 12.15
C THR A 74 -7.54 -31.64 12.43
N ASP A 75 -8.62 -31.67 13.21
CA ASP A 75 -9.38 -30.47 13.57
C ASP A 75 -8.53 -29.48 14.39
N VAL A 76 -7.65 -29.99 15.26
CA VAL A 76 -6.75 -29.15 16.06
C VAL A 76 -5.67 -28.51 15.16
N GLN A 77 -5.16 -29.26 14.18
CA GLN A 77 -4.19 -28.72 13.22
C GLN A 77 -4.81 -27.63 12.35
N LEU A 78 -6.01 -27.87 11.82
CA LEU A 78 -6.77 -26.89 11.04
C LEU A 78 -7.16 -25.66 11.87
N GLY A 79 -7.60 -25.87 13.12
CA GLY A 79 -7.88 -24.80 14.06
C GLY A 79 -6.63 -23.95 14.34
N GLY A 80 -5.46 -24.59 14.43
CA GLY A 80 -4.17 -23.91 14.54
C GLY A 80 -3.84 -23.04 13.32
N TYR A 81 -3.96 -23.59 12.11
CA TYR A 81 -3.74 -22.81 10.89
C TYR A 81 -4.73 -21.65 10.74
N ALA A 82 -6.01 -21.87 11.03
CA ALA A 82 -7.04 -20.83 11.00
C ALA A 82 -6.72 -19.72 12.01
N PHE A 83 -6.36 -20.09 13.25
CA PHE A 83 -5.94 -19.13 14.27
C PHE A 83 -4.70 -18.34 13.85
N ALA A 84 -3.68 -19.00 13.29
CA ALA A 84 -2.47 -18.32 12.81
C ALA A 84 -2.80 -17.33 11.68
N ALA A 85 -3.70 -17.69 10.77
CA ALA A 85 -4.19 -16.79 9.72
C ALA A 85 -5.01 -15.62 10.29
N GLU A 86 -5.72 -15.79 11.39
CA GLU A 86 -6.42 -14.70 12.09
C GLU A 86 -5.45 -13.75 12.79
N VAL A 87 -4.42 -14.27 13.45
CA VAL A 87 -3.32 -13.46 14.00
C VAL A 87 -2.60 -12.71 12.89
N ALA A 88 -2.31 -13.35 11.76
CA ALA A 88 -1.70 -12.74 10.59
C ALA A 88 -2.45 -11.49 10.13
N ARG A 89 -3.78 -11.64 9.99
CA ARG A 89 -4.68 -10.56 9.59
C ARG A 89 -4.69 -9.41 10.60
N ALA A 90 -4.73 -9.74 11.89
CA ALA A 90 -4.66 -8.74 12.95
C ALA A 90 -3.32 -7.99 12.94
N VAL A 91 -2.20 -8.67 12.70
CA VAL A 91 -0.87 -8.06 12.54
C VAL A 91 -0.84 -7.09 11.35
N LEU A 92 -1.31 -7.52 10.18
CA LEU A 92 -1.37 -6.67 8.98
C LEU A 92 -2.21 -5.42 9.22
N LYS A 93 -3.35 -5.59 9.89
CA LYS A 93 -4.23 -4.47 10.26
C LYS A 93 -3.56 -3.47 11.21
N LEU A 94 -2.88 -3.96 12.25
CA LEU A 94 -2.14 -3.11 13.19
C LEU A 94 -0.97 -2.39 12.51
N ARG A 95 -0.25 -3.08 11.62
CA ARG A 95 0.81 -2.47 10.79
C ARG A 95 0.27 -1.33 9.96
N MET A 96 -0.80 -1.56 9.21
CA MET A 96 -1.36 -0.55 8.31
C MET A 96 -1.87 0.67 9.10
N ARG A 97 -2.51 0.46 10.25
CA ARG A 97 -2.90 1.55 11.16
C ARG A 97 -1.71 2.34 11.69
N THR A 98 -0.64 1.66 12.08
CA THR A 98 0.60 2.30 12.59
C THR A 98 1.32 3.04 11.46
N ALA A 99 1.41 2.42 10.29
CA ALA A 99 1.98 2.98 9.08
C ALA A 99 1.21 4.21 8.59
N CYS A 100 -0.08 4.34 8.90
CA CYS A 100 -0.88 5.51 8.56
C CYS A 100 -1.00 6.57 9.68
N ALA A 101 -0.49 6.29 10.88
CA ALA A 101 -0.60 7.24 11.98
C ALA A 101 0.32 8.46 11.77
N PRO A 102 -0.09 9.67 12.18
CA PRO A 102 0.82 10.80 12.25
C PRO A 102 2.05 10.48 13.12
N TYR A 103 3.18 11.07 12.76
CA TYR A 103 4.40 10.94 13.52
C TYR A 103 4.25 11.48 14.94
N ARG A 104 4.93 10.83 15.86
CA ARG A 104 5.06 11.22 17.26
C ARG A 104 6.53 11.35 17.60
N ARG A 105 6.88 12.33 18.43
CA ARG A 105 8.27 12.51 18.92
C ARG A 105 8.80 11.29 19.68
N THR A 106 7.90 10.49 20.22
CA THR A 106 8.20 9.24 20.93
C THR A 106 8.43 8.06 20.00
N ASP A 107 8.15 8.17 18.70
CA ASP A 107 8.39 7.06 17.78
C ASP A 107 9.90 6.73 17.73
N PRO A 108 10.27 5.45 17.56
CA PRO A 108 11.67 5.02 17.49
C PRO A 108 12.55 5.87 16.55
N LEU A 109 12.03 6.23 15.37
CA LEU A 109 12.73 7.09 14.40
C LEU A 109 13.17 8.44 15.00
N PHE A 110 12.30 9.10 15.75
CA PHE A 110 12.56 10.44 16.29
C PHE A 110 13.17 10.44 17.68
N SER A 111 12.94 9.39 18.49
CA SER A 111 13.69 9.21 19.73
C SER A 111 15.15 8.87 19.47
N GLY A 112 15.44 8.05 18.44
CA GLY A 112 16.80 7.76 17.96
C GLY A 112 17.45 8.91 17.21
N SER A 113 16.67 9.70 16.47
CA SER A 113 17.14 10.89 15.74
C SER A 113 16.30 12.15 16.04
N PRO A 114 16.42 12.78 17.22
CA PRO A 114 15.55 13.90 17.60
C PRO A 114 15.64 15.13 16.69
N ALA A 115 16.82 15.35 16.07
CA ALA A 115 17.04 16.45 15.14
C ALA A 115 16.22 16.31 13.85
N LEU A 116 15.82 15.09 13.48
CA LEU A 116 15.01 14.84 12.28
C LEU A 116 13.62 15.49 12.37
N TRP A 117 13.11 15.72 13.59
CA TRP A 117 11.78 16.28 13.81
C TRP A 117 11.59 17.66 13.18
N SER A 118 12.64 18.48 13.05
CA SER A 118 12.55 19.80 12.41
C SER A 118 12.27 19.73 10.91
N SER A 119 12.48 18.56 10.31
CA SER A 119 12.29 18.30 8.87
C SER A 119 10.94 17.64 8.60
N VAL A 120 10.12 17.41 9.63
CA VAL A 120 8.78 16.83 9.49
C VAL A 120 7.81 17.88 8.95
N ARG A 121 7.11 17.51 7.89
CA ARG A 121 6.06 18.28 7.25
C ARG A 121 4.71 17.63 7.49
N ASP A 122 3.74 18.44 7.92
CA ASP A 122 2.33 18.06 8.10
C ASP A 122 2.13 16.80 8.99
N GLY A 123 3.12 16.48 9.83
CA GLY A 123 3.10 15.32 10.72
C GLY A 123 3.24 13.96 10.02
N GLU A 124 3.48 13.90 8.70
CA GLU A 124 3.44 12.64 7.95
C GLU A 124 4.63 12.42 7.02
N LEU A 125 5.26 13.48 6.53
CA LEU A 125 6.36 13.42 5.56
C LEU A 125 7.61 14.07 6.13
N ILE A 126 8.77 13.69 5.60
CA ILE A 126 10.07 14.27 5.96
C ILE A 126 10.70 14.88 4.70
N ASP A 127 11.22 16.09 4.83
CA ASP A 127 12.00 16.74 3.77
C ASP A 127 13.22 15.87 3.41
N PHE A 128 13.26 15.44 2.15
CA PHE A 128 14.31 14.57 1.64
C PHE A 128 15.69 15.24 1.63
N ALA A 129 15.76 16.58 1.69
CA ALA A 129 17.03 17.30 1.83
C ALA A 129 17.75 16.98 3.15
N ALA A 130 17.02 16.51 4.17
CA ALA A 130 17.59 16.06 5.45
C ALA A 130 18.02 14.58 5.43
N LEU A 131 17.85 13.88 4.31
CA LEU A 131 18.05 12.45 4.15
C LEU A 131 19.12 12.17 3.09
N ALA A 132 19.76 11.01 3.20
CA ALA A 132 20.55 10.45 2.11
C ALA A 132 20.18 8.98 1.90
N GLN A 133 19.63 8.66 0.74
CA GLN A 133 19.25 7.29 0.40
C GLN A 133 20.48 6.44 0.08
N GLU A 134 20.54 5.25 0.67
CA GLU A 134 21.66 4.34 0.51
C GLU A 134 21.46 3.46 -0.73
N LEU A 135 22.27 3.68 -1.77
CA LEU A 135 22.30 2.85 -2.99
C LEU A 135 20.92 2.64 -3.65
N GLY A 136 20.03 3.64 -3.58
CA GLY A 136 18.67 3.51 -4.11
C GLY A 136 17.77 2.53 -3.36
N SER A 137 18.19 2.03 -2.20
CA SER A 137 17.44 1.09 -1.36
C SER A 137 16.42 1.78 -0.47
N GLU A 138 15.67 1.01 0.29
CA GLU A 138 14.74 1.52 1.30
C GLU A 138 15.45 2.19 2.48
N VAL A 139 16.76 1.99 2.65
CA VAL A 139 17.53 2.54 3.77
C VAL A 139 17.93 3.98 3.49
N VAL A 140 17.68 4.85 4.46
CA VAL A 140 18.10 6.27 4.42
C VAL A 140 18.96 6.60 5.63
N ALA A 141 20.06 7.32 5.42
CA ALA A 141 20.81 7.94 6.49
C ALA A 141 20.01 9.10 7.08
N VAL A 142 19.95 9.13 8.41
CA VAL A 142 19.35 10.19 9.23
C VAL A 142 20.38 10.67 10.25
N PRO A 143 20.19 11.82 10.91
CA PRO A 143 21.12 12.24 11.95
C PRO A 143 21.33 11.13 13.01
N LYS A 144 22.58 10.73 13.25
CA LYS A 144 22.97 9.69 14.25
C LYS A 144 22.53 8.25 13.93
N GLY A 145 22.09 7.93 12.72
CA GLY A 145 21.76 6.55 12.37
C GLY A 145 21.11 6.39 11.01
N PHE A 146 20.22 5.41 10.91
CA PHE A 146 19.51 5.05 9.69
C PHE A 146 18.03 4.84 9.98
N GLY A 147 17.19 5.21 9.01
CA GLY A 147 15.77 4.88 8.95
C GLY A 147 15.47 4.05 7.72
N LYS A 148 14.19 3.71 7.52
CA LYS A 148 13.69 3.09 6.29
C LYS A 148 12.55 3.90 5.70
N ILE A 149 12.50 3.99 4.38
CA ILE A 149 11.33 4.45 3.61
C ILE A 149 10.15 3.55 3.96
N ALA A 150 8.92 4.09 3.98
CA ALA A 150 7.72 3.30 4.23
C ALA A 150 7.62 2.13 3.24
N ASP A 151 7.26 0.94 3.75
CA ASP A 151 7.29 -0.32 2.98
C ASP A 151 6.36 -0.28 1.74
N GLU A 152 5.35 0.59 1.75
CA GLU A 152 4.39 0.76 0.66
C GLU A 152 4.88 1.68 -0.48
N LEU A 153 6.06 2.29 -0.35
CA LEU A 153 6.67 3.14 -1.37
C LEU A 153 7.91 2.47 -1.96
N ASP A 154 7.92 2.28 -3.28
CA ASP A 154 9.08 1.71 -3.97
C ASP A 154 10.31 2.63 -3.85
N PRO A 155 11.42 2.18 -3.22
CA PRO A 155 12.62 3.00 -3.08
C PRO A 155 13.28 3.34 -4.43
N ALA A 156 13.10 2.53 -5.47
CA ALA A 156 13.61 2.82 -6.81
C ALA A 156 12.87 3.99 -7.45
N LEU A 157 11.56 4.14 -7.18
CA LEU A 157 10.79 5.31 -7.62
C LEU A 157 11.30 6.58 -6.93
N VAL A 158 11.60 6.51 -5.63
CA VAL A 158 12.17 7.61 -4.85
C VAL A 158 13.53 8.04 -5.41
N GLU A 159 14.41 7.08 -5.67
CA GLU A 159 15.72 7.33 -6.24
C GLU A 159 15.60 7.96 -7.64
N TRP A 160 14.76 7.38 -8.49
CA TRP A 160 14.53 7.87 -9.85
C TRP A 160 14.00 9.31 -9.84
N LEU A 161 13.02 9.63 -8.99
CA LEU A 161 12.47 10.98 -8.89
C LEU A 161 13.53 11.99 -8.42
N ARG A 162 14.31 11.63 -7.39
CA ARG A 162 15.37 12.47 -6.85
C ARG A 162 16.44 12.76 -7.90
N ARG A 163 16.85 11.75 -8.67
CA ARG A 163 17.86 11.86 -9.72
C ARG A 163 17.39 12.75 -10.88
N ASN A 164 16.14 12.62 -11.29
CA ASN A 164 15.57 13.37 -12.42
C ASN A 164 15.09 14.77 -12.03
N ASN A 165 14.84 15.05 -10.75
CA ASN A 165 14.36 16.34 -10.25
C ASN A 165 15.21 16.82 -9.04
N PRO A 166 16.52 17.07 -9.22
CA PRO A 166 17.46 17.28 -8.11
C PRO A 166 17.25 18.59 -7.34
N THR A 167 16.47 19.52 -7.85
CA THR A 167 16.21 20.82 -7.20
C THR A 167 14.76 21.00 -6.72
N SER A 168 13.88 20.05 -7.01
CA SER A 168 12.48 20.11 -6.61
C SER A 168 12.33 19.84 -5.10
N PRO A 169 11.45 20.58 -4.39
CA PRO A 169 11.03 20.19 -3.05
C PRO A 169 10.46 18.78 -3.07
N PHE A 170 10.99 17.92 -2.21
CA PHE A 170 10.68 16.51 -2.21
C PHE A 170 10.57 16.00 -0.78
N PHE A 171 9.46 15.35 -0.47
CA PHE A 171 9.14 14.87 0.86
C PHE A 171 8.73 13.41 0.78
N VAL A 172 9.22 12.59 1.70
CA VAL A 172 8.93 11.15 1.74
C VAL A 172 8.53 10.71 3.13
N ARG A 173 7.72 9.66 3.22
CA ARG A 173 7.41 9.00 4.47
C ARG A 173 8.48 7.96 4.80
N LEU A 174 9.03 8.06 6.01
CA LEU A 174 9.82 7.01 6.63
C LEU A 174 8.96 6.19 7.61
N ALA A 175 9.33 4.93 7.82
CA ALA A 175 8.68 4.06 8.81
C ALA A 175 8.99 4.55 10.25
N PRO A 176 7.98 4.97 11.04
CA PRO A 176 8.20 5.59 12.35
C PRO A 176 8.83 4.66 13.38
N ASN A 177 8.55 3.36 13.28
CA ASN A 177 9.06 2.31 14.16
C ASN A 177 10.48 1.83 13.82
N ARG A 178 11.11 2.36 12.76
CA ARG A 178 12.39 1.87 12.25
C ARG A 178 13.51 2.89 12.46
N PHE A 179 14.31 2.68 13.51
CA PHE A 179 15.59 3.37 13.72
C PHE A 179 16.70 2.36 13.94
N TYR A 180 17.86 2.63 13.34
CA TYR A 180 19.04 1.80 13.48
C TYR A 180 20.26 2.67 13.77
N SER A 181 21.02 2.33 14.82
CA SER A 181 22.28 3.00 15.14
C SER A 181 23.41 2.64 14.17
N GLN A 182 23.28 1.52 13.47
CA GLN A 182 24.18 1.03 12.43
C GLN A 182 23.39 0.75 11.16
N LYS A 183 24.08 0.75 10.00
CA LYS A 183 23.43 0.55 8.71
C LYS A 183 22.73 -0.83 8.68
N PRO A 184 21.40 -0.90 8.55
CA PRO A 184 20.69 -2.17 8.50
C PRO A 184 20.89 -2.87 7.14
N PRO A 185 20.57 -4.16 7.04
CA PRO A 185 20.45 -4.84 5.76
C PRO A 185 19.45 -4.12 4.85
N MET A 186 19.84 -4.00 3.58
CA MET A 186 19.04 -3.44 2.50
C MET A 186 18.31 -4.57 1.78
N MET A 187 17.08 -4.33 1.32
CA MET A 187 16.37 -5.29 0.49
C MET A 187 16.99 -5.35 -0.90
N LEU A 188 17.18 -6.57 -1.42
CA LEU A 188 17.50 -6.78 -2.82
C LEU A 188 16.20 -6.86 -3.59
N THR A 189 15.88 -5.84 -4.36
CA THR A 189 14.72 -5.82 -5.26
C THR A 189 15.18 -6.07 -6.69
N GLU A 190 14.67 -7.13 -7.32
CA GLU A 190 14.83 -7.34 -8.76
C GLU A 190 13.76 -6.53 -9.50
N ALA A 191 14.18 -5.58 -10.32
CA ALA A 191 13.28 -4.80 -11.16
C ALA A 191 13.48 -5.20 -12.63
N VAL A 192 12.41 -5.65 -13.28
CA VAL A 192 12.40 -5.84 -14.73
C VAL A 192 12.09 -4.49 -15.38
N ILE A 193 13.12 -3.82 -15.91
CA ILE A 193 12.95 -2.58 -16.66
C ILE A 193 12.41 -2.96 -18.05
N ALA A 194 11.11 -2.83 -18.26
CA ALA A 194 10.53 -2.81 -19.60
C ALA A 194 10.53 -1.35 -20.09
N PRO A 195 11.36 -0.98 -21.09
CA PRO A 195 11.33 0.38 -21.63
C PRO A 195 10.01 0.61 -22.37
N GLY A 196 9.11 1.38 -21.75
CA GLY A 196 7.94 1.92 -22.42
C GLY A 196 8.35 3.02 -23.40
N ARG A 197 7.91 2.91 -24.67
CA ARG A 197 7.94 4.05 -25.59
C ARG A 197 6.73 4.93 -25.30
N PHE A 198 6.98 6.09 -24.68
CA PHE A 198 5.96 7.08 -24.33
C PHE A 198 5.87 8.23 -25.36
N ASP A 199 6.35 8.01 -26.60
CA ASP A 199 6.57 9.03 -27.63
C ASP A 199 5.28 9.72 -28.13
N ALA A 200 4.10 9.28 -27.70
CA ALA A 200 2.81 9.83 -28.13
C ALA A 200 1.96 10.19 -26.92
N LEU A 201 2.01 11.45 -26.48
CA LEU A 201 1.06 11.99 -25.49
C LEU A 201 0.45 13.31 -25.96
N MET A 202 -0.88 13.31 -25.89
CA MET A 202 -1.83 14.27 -26.46
C MET A 202 -1.97 15.56 -25.64
N LYS A 203 -2.66 16.54 -26.25
CA LYS A 203 -2.79 17.94 -25.83
C LYS A 203 -3.47 18.11 -24.46
N PHE A 204 -2.99 19.09 -23.68
CA PHE A 204 -3.61 19.51 -22.42
C PHE A 204 -4.69 20.58 -22.70
N ASP A 205 -5.85 20.16 -23.20
CA ASP A 205 -6.95 21.03 -23.60
C ASP A 205 -8.19 20.82 -22.71
N MET A 206 -8.14 21.28 -21.45
CA MET A 206 -9.33 21.35 -20.59
C MET A 206 -9.86 22.78 -20.53
N TYR A 207 -11.14 23.01 -20.83
CA TYR A 207 -11.78 24.31 -20.74
C TYR A 207 -12.21 24.66 -19.30
N PRO A 208 -12.31 25.95 -18.93
CA PRO A 208 -12.79 26.36 -17.62
C PRO A 208 -14.15 25.74 -17.27
N GLY A 209 -14.24 25.07 -16.11
CA GLY A 209 -15.45 24.38 -15.66
C GLY A 209 -15.59 22.94 -16.16
N GLN A 210 -14.75 22.47 -17.08
CA GLN A 210 -14.76 21.10 -17.58
C GLN A 210 -14.32 20.10 -16.51
N ARG A 211 -14.97 18.93 -16.54
CA ARG A 211 -14.62 17.75 -15.74
C ARG A 211 -14.42 16.58 -16.69
N GLU A 212 -13.36 15.82 -16.49
CA GLU A 212 -13.10 14.58 -17.21
C GLU A 212 -12.96 13.41 -16.24
N TYR A 213 -13.36 12.23 -16.71
CA TYR A 213 -13.43 11.02 -15.91
C TYR A 213 -12.99 9.81 -16.74
N GLY A 214 -12.25 8.92 -16.11
CA GLY A 214 -11.90 7.59 -16.62
C GLY A 214 -12.20 6.54 -15.57
N GLU A 215 -12.74 5.41 -15.98
CA GLU A 215 -12.99 4.25 -15.12
C GLU A 215 -12.58 3.00 -15.88
N TYR A 216 -11.60 2.28 -15.36
CA TYR A 216 -11.12 1.00 -15.91
C TYR A 216 -11.41 -0.07 -14.88
N VAL A 217 -12.12 -1.12 -15.30
CA VAL A 217 -12.59 -2.19 -14.41
C VAL A 217 -12.03 -3.50 -14.91
N LEU A 218 -11.26 -4.17 -14.06
CA LEU A 218 -10.71 -5.47 -14.38
C LEU A 218 -11.80 -6.52 -14.21
N GLN A 219 -12.08 -7.25 -15.29
CA GLN A 219 -13.03 -8.37 -15.26
C GLN A 219 -12.30 -9.66 -14.88
N LYS A 220 -13.07 -10.63 -14.39
CA LYS A 220 -12.53 -11.96 -14.14
C LYS A 220 -12.30 -12.65 -15.49
N ASP A 221 -11.06 -12.65 -15.93
CA ASP A 221 -10.64 -13.37 -17.12
C ASP A 221 -10.08 -14.75 -16.78
N ALA A 222 -10.25 -15.69 -17.71
CA ALA A 222 -9.49 -16.94 -17.65
C ALA A 222 -8.00 -16.65 -17.85
N LEU A 223 -7.13 -17.43 -17.21
CA LEU A 223 -5.69 -17.33 -17.41
C LEU A 223 -5.34 -17.56 -18.89
N ASP A 224 -4.85 -16.52 -19.58
CA ASP A 224 -4.17 -16.66 -20.88
C ASP A 224 -2.67 -16.82 -20.62
N PRO A 225 -2.06 -17.98 -20.93
CA PRO A 225 -0.62 -18.19 -20.74
C PRO A 225 0.27 -17.20 -21.50
N ARG A 226 -0.25 -16.56 -22.57
CA ARG A 226 0.50 -15.56 -23.36
C ARG A 226 0.41 -14.15 -22.77
N ASN A 227 -0.58 -13.90 -21.91
CA ASN A 227 -0.73 -12.65 -21.18
C ASN A 227 -1.32 -12.93 -19.79
N PRO A 228 -0.49 -13.33 -18.83
CA PRO A 228 -0.97 -13.67 -17.50
C PRO A 228 -1.32 -12.42 -16.66
N ALA A 229 -0.99 -11.20 -17.12
CA ALA A 229 -1.10 -9.98 -16.31
C ALA A 229 -2.53 -9.69 -15.80
N PRO A 230 -3.61 -9.78 -16.60
CA PRO A 230 -4.97 -9.58 -16.09
C PRO A 230 -5.37 -10.61 -15.03
N PHE A 231 -4.95 -11.86 -15.20
CA PHE A 231 -5.20 -12.92 -14.22
C PHE A 231 -4.43 -12.67 -12.92
N ILE A 232 -3.14 -12.29 -13.01
CA ILE A 232 -2.33 -11.96 -11.83
C ILE A 232 -2.94 -10.77 -11.09
N ASP A 233 -3.24 -9.68 -11.81
CA ASP A 233 -3.85 -8.48 -11.24
C ASP A 233 -5.19 -8.83 -10.55
N TYR A 234 -6.03 -9.67 -11.16
CA TYR A 234 -7.35 -10.00 -10.63
C TYR A 234 -7.33 -11.03 -9.49
N GLU A 235 -6.67 -12.18 -9.67
CA GLU A 235 -6.74 -13.31 -8.74
C GLU A 235 -5.68 -13.22 -7.63
N ILE A 236 -4.47 -12.76 -7.97
CA ILE A 236 -3.34 -12.73 -7.03
C ILE A 236 -3.31 -11.38 -6.29
N GLU A 237 -3.24 -10.28 -7.05
CA GLU A 237 -3.13 -8.93 -6.47
C GLU A 237 -4.47 -8.34 -6.04
N ARG A 238 -5.57 -9.02 -6.40
CA ARG A 238 -6.95 -8.64 -6.07
C ARG A 238 -7.31 -7.22 -6.50
N LEU A 239 -6.70 -6.71 -7.57
CA LEU A 239 -6.99 -5.39 -8.12
C LEU A 239 -8.30 -5.44 -8.91
N ARG A 240 -9.10 -4.37 -8.83
CA ARG A 240 -10.42 -4.35 -9.46
C ARG A 240 -10.65 -3.13 -10.32
N ARG A 241 -10.20 -1.95 -9.89
CA ARG A 241 -10.62 -0.71 -10.52
C ARG A 241 -9.57 0.37 -10.45
N LEU A 242 -9.41 1.11 -11.54
CA LEU A 242 -8.65 2.36 -11.61
C LEU A 242 -9.62 3.48 -11.98
N GLU A 243 -9.73 4.49 -11.11
CA GLU A 243 -10.58 5.66 -11.31
C GLU A 243 -9.72 6.90 -11.52
N ILE A 244 -10.01 7.70 -12.54
CA ILE A 244 -9.34 8.96 -12.83
C ILE A 244 -10.39 10.06 -12.86
N ARG A 245 -10.07 11.17 -12.23
CA ARG A 245 -10.88 12.39 -12.29
C ARG A 245 -9.97 13.59 -12.47
N ALA A 246 -10.28 14.43 -13.45
CA ALA A 246 -9.66 15.74 -13.63
C ALA A 246 -10.72 16.84 -13.60
N GLN A 247 -10.40 17.97 -12.98
CA GLN A 247 -11.28 19.13 -12.93
C GLN A 247 -10.48 20.42 -13.12
N ARG A 248 -10.96 21.31 -13.99
CA ARG A 248 -10.43 22.68 -14.11
C ARG A 248 -11.30 23.69 -13.35
N ARG A 249 -10.66 24.54 -12.53
CA ARG A 249 -11.25 25.70 -11.85
C ARG A 249 -10.41 26.94 -12.14
N GLY A 250 -10.81 27.74 -13.14
CA GLY A 250 -9.98 28.82 -13.66
C GLY A 250 -8.70 28.28 -14.30
N ASP A 251 -7.55 28.76 -13.83
CA ASP A 251 -6.23 28.31 -14.28
C ASP A 251 -5.70 27.09 -13.51
N ILE A 252 -6.42 26.63 -12.49
CA ILE A 252 -6.04 25.46 -11.70
C ILE A 252 -6.67 24.20 -12.32
N VAL A 253 -5.85 23.18 -12.56
CA VAL A 253 -6.31 21.82 -12.87
C VAL A 253 -5.91 20.92 -11.73
N SER A 254 -6.90 20.22 -11.18
CA SER A 254 -6.73 19.22 -10.13
C SER A 254 -7.07 17.84 -10.70
N MET A 255 -6.22 16.85 -10.43
CA MET A 255 -6.44 15.47 -10.86
C MET A 255 -6.24 14.50 -9.69
N MET A 256 -7.09 13.50 -9.65
CA MET A 256 -7.04 12.38 -8.71
C MET A 256 -7.10 11.08 -9.51
N ILE A 257 -6.18 10.17 -9.21
CA ILE A 257 -6.10 8.82 -9.76
C ILE A 257 -6.12 7.86 -8.57
N GLU A 258 -7.05 6.92 -8.52
CA GLU A 258 -7.17 5.98 -7.42
C GLU A 258 -7.33 4.54 -7.94
N GLU A 259 -6.40 3.67 -7.54
CA GLU A 259 -6.48 2.22 -7.76
C GLU A 259 -7.09 1.56 -6.53
N LEU A 260 -8.16 0.79 -6.74
CA LEU A 260 -8.91 0.09 -5.72
C LEU A 260 -8.77 -1.43 -5.87
N PRO A 261 -8.35 -2.12 -4.80
CA PRO A 261 -8.44 -3.58 -4.74
C PRO A 261 -9.87 -4.04 -4.42
N ALA A 262 -10.06 -5.35 -4.40
CA ALA A 262 -11.30 -5.98 -4.04
C ALA A 262 -11.68 -5.65 -2.59
N PRO A 263 -12.97 -5.38 -2.31
CA PRO A 263 -13.43 -5.05 -0.97
C PRO A 263 -13.57 -6.30 -0.08
N ASP A 264 -13.16 -7.49 -0.51
CA ASP A 264 -13.30 -8.74 0.24
C ASP A 264 -11.94 -9.31 0.68
N ALA A 265 -10.92 -8.44 0.79
CA ALA A 265 -9.63 -8.86 1.31
C ALA A 265 -9.77 -9.51 2.70
N PRO A 266 -9.08 -10.63 2.97
CA PRO A 266 -9.33 -11.43 4.17
C PRO A 266 -8.97 -10.71 5.46
N ASP A 267 -8.02 -9.77 5.39
CA ASP A 267 -7.56 -8.92 6.50
C ASP A 267 -8.57 -7.84 6.92
N GLY A 268 -9.68 -7.72 6.19
CA GLY A 268 -10.73 -6.74 6.48
C GLY A 268 -10.41 -5.33 6.01
N LEU A 269 -9.34 -5.14 5.24
CA LEU A 269 -8.91 -3.84 4.71
C LEU A 269 -9.19 -3.75 3.21
N MET A 270 -9.34 -2.52 2.72
CA MET A 270 -9.17 -2.20 1.30
C MET A 270 -8.22 -1.02 1.23
N VAL A 271 -7.03 -1.22 0.67
CA VAL A 271 -5.97 -0.21 0.63
C VAL A 271 -5.90 0.34 -0.79
N GLY A 272 -6.51 1.50 -1.00
CA GLY A 272 -6.45 2.23 -2.25
C GLY A 272 -5.14 2.99 -2.39
N ARG A 273 -4.58 2.98 -3.61
CA ARG A 273 -3.41 3.80 -3.96
C ARG A 273 -3.88 5.05 -4.68
N CYS A 274 -3.65 6.20 -4.08
CA CYS A 274 -4.14 7.48 -4.57
C CYS A 274 -2.96 8.35 -5.02
N ILE A 275 -3.05 8.88 -6.24
CA ILE A 275 -2.20 9.94 -6.76
C ILE A 275 -3.07 11.19 -6.86
N HIS A 276 -2.64 12.26 -6.20
CA HIS A 276 -3.28 13.56 -6.28
C HIS A 276 -2.28 14.57 -6.85
N LEU A 277 -2.72 15.41 -7.78
CA LEU A 277 -1.87 16.46 -8.31
C LEU A 277 -2.69 17.70 -8.64
N ASP A 278 -2.05 18.84 -8.46
CA ASP A 278 -2.57 20.13 -8.89
C ASP A 278 -1.54 20.81 -9.80
N THR A 279 -2.03 21.56 -10.78
CA THR A 279 -1.22 22.44 -11.61
C THR A 279 -1.91 23.78 -11.80
N HIS A 280 -1.10 24.84 -11.85
CA HIS A 280 -1.54 26.15 -12.31
C HIS A 280 -1.11 26.34 -13.76
N ALA A 281 -1.98 25.98 -14.69
CA ALA A 281 -1.72 26.03 -16.12
C ALA A 281 -2.90 26.73 -16.82
N PRO A 282 -2.70 27.92 -17.42
CA PRO A 282 -3.73 28.56 -18.22
C PRO A 282 -4.32 27.65 -19.29
N ASN A 283 -5.52 27.98 -19.76
CA ASN A 283 -6.13 27.22 -20.84
C ASN A 283 -5.21 27.21 -22.09
N LYS A 284 -5.11 26.05 -22.76
CA LYS A 284 -4.25 25.81 -23.94
C LYS A 284 -2.74 25.85 -23.68
N THR A 285 -2.28 25.80 -22.43
CA THR A 285 -0.86 25.54 -22.15
C THR A 285 -0.48 24.19 -22.74
N ALA A 286 0.59 24.14 -23.54
CA ALA A 286 1.05 22.88 -24.10
C ALA A 286 1.51 21.93 -22.99
N ILE A 287 1.18 20.64 -23.09
CA ILE A 287 1.41 19.65 -22.03
C ILE A 287 2.87 19.61 -21.54
N ARG A 288 3.83 19.81 -22.46
CA ARG A 288 5.28 19.86 -22.16
C ARG A 288 5.68 21.04 -21.26
N ASP A 289 4.88 22.10 -21.26
CA ASP A 289 5.13 23.34 -20.54
C ASP A 289 4.35 23.37 -19.21
N VAL A 290 3.47 22.38 -18.98
CA VAL A 290 2.70 22.25 -17.72
C VAL A 290 3.62 21.75 -16.61
N LYS A 291 3.70 22.52 -15.53
CA LYS A 291 4.36 22.12 -14.28
C LYS A 291 3.34 21.87 -13.19
N LEU A 292 3.55 20.80 -12.45
CA LEU A 292 2.76 20.48 -11.27
C LEU A 292 3.13 21.43 -10.14
N SER A 293 2.12 22.01 -9.49
CA SER A 293 2.29 22.70 -8.22
C SER A 293 2.73 21.69 -7.16
N HIS A 294 2.06 20.54 -7.11
CA HIS A 294 2.49 19.38 -6.36
C HIS A 294 1.91 18.09 -6.97
N LEU A 295 2.54 16.98 -6.62
CA LEU A 295 2.02 15.63 -6.76
C LEU A 295 2.22 14.91 -5.43
N ASP A 296 1.15 14.34 -4.91
CA ASP A 296 1.12 13.55 -3.69
C ASP A 296 0.81 12.08 -4.03
N LEU A 297 1.56 11.15 -3.43
CA LEU A 297 1.22 9.73 -3.35
C LEU A 297 0.68 9.44 -1.97
N ALA A 298 -0.46 8.74 -1.89
CA ALA A 298 -1.11 8.43 -0.62
C ALA A 298 -1.74 7.04 -0.64
N LEU A 299 -1.92 6.50 0.56
CA LEU A 299 -2.75 5.33 0.80
C LEU A 299 -4.07 5.78 1.42
N ASN A 300 -5.17 5.31 0.86
CA ASN A 300 -6.51 5.44 1.43
C ASN A 300 -6.94 4.07 1.94
N VAL A 301 -7.10 3.92 3.26
CA VAL A 301 -7.45 2.64 3.87
C VAL A 301 -8.89 2.67 4.33
N TYR A 302 -9.65 1.68 3.89
CA TYR A 302 -11.07 1.54 4.20
C TYR A 302 -11.30 0.25 5.01
N GLU A 303 -12.01 0.36 6.13
CA GLU A 303 -12.34 -0.77 7.00
C GLU A 303 -13.86 -0.93 7.17
N GLY A 304 -14.30 -2.15 7.46
CA GLY A 304 -15.70 -2.42 7.84
C GLY A 304 -16.70 -2.02 6.75
N ALA A 305 -17.76 -1.29 7.13
CA ALA A 305 -18.80 -0.84 6.21
C ALA A 305 -18.27 0.17 5.17
N VAL A 306 -17.33 1.03 5.56
CA VAL A 306 -16.75 2.11 4.72
C VAL A 306 -16.13 1.54 3.43
N ARG A 307 -15.56 0.34 3.51
CA ARG A 307 -15.00 -0.38 2.38
C ARG A 307 -16.03 -0.64 1.27
N ASN A 308 -17.18 -1.18 1.64
CA ASN A 308 -18.25 -1.49 0.68
C ASN A 308 -18.87 -0.20 0.13
N GLU A 309 -19.01 0.82 0.96
CA GLU A 309 -19.50 2.14 0.56
C GLU A 309 -18.56 2.82 -0.46
N ARG A 310 -17.25 2.84 -0.20
CA ARG A 310 -16.26 3.37 -1.15
C ARG A 310 -16.28 2.56 -2.44
N PHE A 311 -16.31 1.23 -2.36
CA PHE A 311 -16.30 0.38 -3.55
C PHE A 311 -17.58 0.54 -4.39
N GLY A 312 -18.72 0.86 -3.76
CA GLY A 312 -20.00 1.16 -4.42
C GLY A 312 -20.09 2.55 -5.05
N THR A 313 -19.28 3.52 -4.61
CA THR A 313 -19.22 4.87 -5.18
C THR A 313 -18.14 5.00 -6.27
N ARG A 314 -18.18 6.08 -7.05
CA ARG A 314 -17.20 6.39 -8.11
C ARG A 314 -16.76 7.85 -8.05
N LEU A 315 -15.50 8.14 -8.40
CA LEU A 315 -14.99 9.51 -8.52
C LEU A 315 -15.80 10.36 -9.51
N LYS A 316 -16.43 9.74 -10.52
CA LYS A 316 -17.30 10.43 -11.49
C LYS A 316 -18.53 11.09 -10.86
N ASP A 317 -19.04 10.50 -9.80
CA ASP A 317 -20.27 10.95 -9.13
C ASP A 317 -20.00 12.11 -8.14
N GLY A 318 -18.75 12.52 -7.97
CA GLY A 318 -18.38 13.67 -7.14
C GLY A 318 -17.62 13.25 -5.88
N LYS A 319 -18.13 13.63 -4.70
CA LYS A 319 -17.50 13.27 -3.43
C LYS A 319 -17.70 11.76 -3.21
N VAL A 320 -16.62 11.04 -3.00
CA VAL A 320 -16.64 9.61 -2.63
C VAL A 320 -16.54 9.46 -1.11
N THR A 321 -16.80 8.26 -0.61
CA THR A 321 -16.65 7.92 0.81
C THR A 321 -15.22 8.21 1.29
N ASP A 322 -15.09 8.94 2.39
CA ASP A 322 -13.81 9.27 2.99
C ASP A 322 -13.13 7.99 3.54
N ALA A 323 -11.80 7.92 3.48
CA ALA A 323 -11.05 6.77 4.00
C ALA A 323 -11.19 6.67 5.53
N SER A 324 -11.16 5.44 6.06
CA SER A 324 -11.13 5.21 7.52
C SER A 324 -9.87 5.81 8.13
N PHE A 325 -8.76 5.73 7.41
CA PHE A 325 -7.55 6.50 7.66
C PHE A 325 -6.74 6.60 6.36
N ARG A 326 -5.88 7.60 6.30
CA ARG A 326 -5.05 7.94 5.14
C ARG A 326 -3.66 8.34 5.61
N THR A 327 -2.66 8.11 4.76
CA THR A 327 -1.34 8.72 4.93
C THR A 327 -0.77 9.11 3.58
N HIS A 328 -0.02 10.20 3.54
CA HIS A 328 0.86 10.49 2.42
C HIS A 328 2.11 9.63 2.51
N LEU A 329 2.55 9.09 1.39
CA LEU A 329 3.83 8.38 1.25
C LEU A 329 4.91 9.28 0.66
N MET A 330 4.52 10.20 -0.21
CA MET A 330 5.45 11.04 -0.95
C MET A 330 4.76 12.32 -1.43
N ARG A 331 5.52 13.42 -1.48
CA ARG A 331 5.12 14.66 -2.16
C ARG A 331 6.29 15.23 -2.94
N ILE A 332 6.06 15.66 -4.17
CA ILE A 332 7.05 16.36 -4.98
C ILE A 332 6.43 17.59 -5.65
N GLU A 333 7.19 18.68 -5.71
CA GLU A 333 6.70 19.98 -6.19
C GLU A 333 7.47 20.45 -7.43
N GLY A 334 6.81 21.20 -8.32
CA GLY A 334 7.45 21.89 -9.44
C GLY A 334 7.95 21.01 -10.58
N ILE A 335 7.49 19.75 -10.67
CA ILE A 335 7.90 18.81 -11.72
C ILE A 335 7.05 18.93 -12.99
N PRO A 336 7.55 18.54 -14.17
CA PRO A 336 6.74 18.48 -15.39
C PRO A 336 5.54 17.52 -15.25
N LEU A 337 4.39 17.85 -15.84
CA LEU A 337 3.23 16.96 -15.85
C LEU A 337 3.53 15.59 -16.48
N LEU A 338 4.43 15.55 -17.47
CA LEU A 338 4.83 14.30 -18.14
C LEU A 338 5.52 13.29 -17.20
N THR A 339 6.04 13.74 -16.06
CA THR A 339 6.59 12.85 -15.03
C THR A 339 5.50 12.00 -14.35
N LEU A 340 4.22 12.32 -14.52
CA LEU A 340 3.10 11.57 -13.95
C LEU A 340 3.07 10.10 -14.38
N LEU A 341 3.35 9.80 -15.65
CA LEU A 341 3.21 8.43 -16.17
C LEU A 341 4.20 7.44 -15.57
N PRO A 342 5.52 7.71 -15.52
CA PRO A 342 6.44 6.82 -14.82
C PRO A 342 6.12 6.74 -13.32
N ILE A 343 5.60 7.80 -12.70
CA ILE A 343 5.11 7.74 -11.31
C ILE A 343 3.94 6.77 -11.18
N CYS A 344 2.95 6.82 -12.08
CA CYS A 344 1.83 5.89 -12.09
C CYS A 344 2.31 4.45 -12.23
N ALA A 345 3.26 4.20 -13.15
CA ALA A 345 3.83 2.86 -13.37
C ALA A 345 4.67 2.33 -12.19
N GLY A 346 5.32 3.22 -11.43
CA GLY A 346 6.10 2.83 -10.25
C GLY A 346 5.29 2.75 -8.95
N PHE A 347 4.10 3.35 -8.90
CA PHE A 347 3.29 3.42 -7.69
C PHE A 347 2.05 2.51 -7.72
N LEU A 348 1.31 2.50 -8.83
CA LEU A 348 0.12 1.67 -9.00
C LEU A 348 0.54 0.24 -9.34
N ARG A 349 -0.23 -0.76 -8.89
CA ARG A 349 0.18 -2.16 -9.00
C ARG A 349 -0.30 -2.81 -10.30
N SER A 350 -1.47 -2.42 -10.81
CA SER A 350 -2.07 -3.09 -11.96
C SER A 350 -1.39 -2.66 -13.24
N THR A 351 -0.67 -3.58 -13.85
CA THR A 351 -0.12 -3.38 -15.20
C THR A 351 -1.22 -3.38 -16.26
N SER A 352 -2.30 -4.13 -16.05
CA SER A 352 -3.41 -4.26 -17.00
C SER A 352 -4.25 -2.98 -17.08
N LEU A 353 -4.71 -2.47 -15.92
CA LEU A 353 -5.51 -1.25 -15.85
C LEU A 353 -4.73 -0.02 -16.32
N LEU A 354 -3.45 0.09 -15.92
CA LEU A 354 -2.56 1.13 -16.43
C LEU A 354 -2.37 1.03 -17.95
N GLY A 355 -2.18 -0.19 -18.47
CA GLY A 355 -2.00 -0.44 -19.89
C GLY A 355 -3.21 -0.02 -20.73
N GLU A 356 -4.42 -0.28 -20.24
CA GLU A 356 -5.66 0.19 -20.89
C GLU A 356 -5.76 1.72 -20.87
N TRP A 357 -5.53 2.34 -19.70
CA TRP A 357 -5.58 3.80 -19.61
C TRP A 357 -4.56 4.47 -20.53
N PHE A 358 -3.33 3.95 -20.58
CA PHE A 358 -2.29 4.52 -21.44
C PHE A 358 -2.60 4.32 -22.94
N LYS A 359 -3.28 3.24 -23.33
CA LYS A 359 -3.76 3.07 -24.71
C LYS A 359 -4.82 4.11 -25.06
N ASP A 360 -5.75 4.41 -24.15
CA ASP A 360 -6.78 5.43 -24.39
C ASP A 360 -6.17 6.83 -24.54
N LEU A 361 -5.09 7.13 -23.82
CA LEU A 361 -4.34 8.39 -23.99
C LEU A 361 -3.64 8.52 -25.36
N GLN A 362 -3.40 7.41 -26.06
CA GLN A 362 -2.74 7.38 -27.38
C GLN A 362 -3.73 7.52 -28.54
N GLN A 363 -5.02 7.30 -28.32
CA GLN A 363 -6.00 7.36 -29.39
C GLN A 363 -6.32 8.83 -29.74
N PRO A 364 -6.24 9.24 -31.02
CA PRO A 364 -6.72 10.55 -31.44
C PRO A 364 -8.24 10.60 -31.22
N LYS A 365 -8.70 11.55 -30.39
CA LYS A 365 -10.12 11.87 -30.23
C LYS A 365 -10.67 12.63 -31.44
#